data_AF-A0A4Y2PZE3-F1
#
_entry.id   AF-A0A4Y2PZE3-F1
#
_cell.length_a   1.000
_cell.length_b   1.000
_cell.length_c   1.000
_cell.angle_alpha   90.00
_cell.angle_beta   90.00
_cell.angle_gamma   90.00
#
_symmetry.space_group_name_H-M   'P 1'
#
loop_
_entity.id
_entity.type
_entity.pdbx_description
1 polymer ?
#
loop_
_entity_poly.entity_id
_entity_poly.type
_entity_poly.pdbx_seq_one_letter_code
_entity_poly.pdbx_strand_id
1 'polypeptide(L)'
;MACVVSWNCRGFRSKVCHIKDLIYEVHPVCIALQETYLKPADIAKIKRYSLVRKDNENESGRASGGVALLVPMIILHLSSLYIQICKL
;
A
#
# COMPACT_ATOMS: atom_id res chain seq x y z
N MET A 1 -17.47 3.64 -11.78
CA MET A 1 -16.39 4.62 -11.93
C MET A 1 -15.17 4.07 -11.21
N ALA A 2 -14.01 3.99 -11.85
CA ALA A 2 -12.79 3.46 -11.21
C ALA A 2 -12.12 4.59 -10.40
N CYS A 3 -11.82 4.35 -9.13
CA CYS A 3 -11.18 5.32 -8.25
C CYS A 3 -9.79 4.84 -7.81
N VAL A 4 -8.76 5.65 -8.03
CA VAL A 4 -7.42 5.43 -7.50
C VAL A 4 -7.16 6.48 -6.44
N VAL A 5 -6.65 6.07 -5.28
CA VAL A 5 -6.27 6.98 -4.20
C VAL A 5 -4.75 7.04 -4.12
N SER A 6 -4.19 8.25 -4.01
CA SER A 6 -2.79 8.45 -3.64
C SER A 6 -2.73 9.27 -2.36
N TRP A 7 -2.05 8.75 -1.34
CA TRP A 7 -2.04 9.35 -0.02
C TRP A 7 -0.69 9.20 0.70
N ASN A 8 -0.10 10.32 1.07
CA ASN A 8 1.00 10.33 2.04
C ASN A 8 0.43 10.08 3.44
N CYS A 9 0.58 8.85 3.95
CA CYS A 9 -0.07 8.41 5.18
C CYS A 9 0.72 8.76 6.45
N ARG A 10 1.98 9.17 6.31
CA ARG A 10 2.89 9.49 7.42
C ARG A 10 2.91 8.42 8.50
N GLY A 11 3.09 7.18 8.08
CA GLY A 11 3.11 6.00 8.92
C GLY A 11 1.93 5.07 8.65
N PHE A 12 2.20 3.93 8.03
CA PHE A 12 1.18 2.94 7.70
C PHE A 12 0.45 2.43 8.95
N ARG A 13 1.22 2.08 10.00
CA ARG A 13 0.67 1.44 11.22
C ARG A 13 -0.35 2.32 11.94
N SER A 14 -0.10 3.61 12.04
CA SER A 14 -1.00 4.57 12.70
C SER A 14 -2.27 4.87 11.88
N LYS A 15 -2.29 4.51 10.59
CA LYS A 15 -3.39 4.78 9.66
C LYS A 15 -4.18 3.56 9.22
N VAL A 16 -3.91 2.37 9.77
CA VAL A 16 -4.59 1.12 9.36
C VAL A 16 -6.12 1.23 9.46
N CYS A 17 -6.67 1.87 10.50
CA CYS A 17 -8.12 2.05 10.63
C CYS A 17 -8.65 2.96 9.50
N HIS A 18 -8.04 4.13 9.30
CA HIS A 18 -8.47 5.05 8.22
C HIS A 18 -8.34 4.43 6.83
N ILE A 19 -7.33 3.58 6.59
CA ILE A 19 -7.19 2.85 5.34
C ILE A 19 -8.39 1.89 5.13
N LYS A 20 -8.85 1.21 6.20
CA LYS A 20 -10.02 0.34 6.13
C LYS A 20 -11.31 1.13 5.89
N ASP A 21 -11.46 2.27 6.55
CA ASP A 21 -12.62 3.14 6.38
C ASP A 21 -12.66 3.70 4.94
N LEU A 22 -11.52 4.18 4.43
CA LEU A 22 -11.37 4.59 3.04
C LEU A 22 -11.73 3.47 2.05
N ILE A 23 -11.28 2.23 2.31
CA ILE A 23 -11.63 1.08 1.48
C ILE A 23 -13.14 0.83 1.48
N TYR A 24 -13.78 0.94 2.65
CA TYR A 24 -15.22 0.72 2.82
C TYR A 24 -16.07 1.81 2.17
N GLU A 25 -15.63 3.07 2.23
CA GLU A 25 -16.38 4.20 1.69
C GLU A 25 -16.18 4.35 0.18
N VAL A 26 -14.92 4.35 -0.27
CA VAL A 26 -14.56 4.77 -1.63
C VAL A 26 -14.48 3.58 -2.60
N HIS A 27 -14.30 2.36 -2.09
CA HIS A 27 -14.08 1.16 -2.90
C HIS A 27 -13.02 1.36 -4.02
N PRO A 28 -11.81 1.84 -3.67
CA PRO A 28 -10.81 2.17 -4.67
C PRO A 28 -10.30 0.91 -5.39
N VAL A 29 -10.02 1.04 -6.68
CA VAL A 29 -9.37 -0.03 -7.45
C VAL A 29 -7.90 -0.20 -7.08
N CYS A 30 -7.30 0.83 -6.48
CA CYS A 30 -5.91 0.83 -6.03
C CYS A 30 -5.66 1.98 -5.04
N ILE A 31 -4.79 1.77 -4.04
CA ILE A 31 -4.36 2.82 -3.11
C ILE A 31 -2.83 2.88 -3.11
N ALA A 32 -2.25 3.99 -3.54
CA ALA A 32 -0.84 4.31 -3.42
C ALA A 32 -0.58 5.06 -2.11
N LEU A 33 0.33 4.55 -1.30
CA LEU A 33 0.71 5.11 0.00
C LEU A 33 2.17 5.59 -0.05
N GLN A 34 2.42 6.79 0.46
CA GLN A 34 3.77 7.33 0.66
C GLN A 34 4.05 7.59 2.14
N GLU A 35 5.34 7.64 2.49
CA GLU A 35 5.83 7.73 3.87
C GLU A 35 5.25 6.63 4.76
N THR A 36 5.38 5.38 4.32
CA THR A 36 4.84 4.24 5.05
C THR A 36 5.58 3.98 6.35
N TYR A 37 6.87 4.35 6.42
CA TYR A 37 7.79 4.14 7.54
C TYR A 37 7.82 2.69 8.04
N LEU A 38 7.63 1.74 7.12
CA LEU A 38 7.74 0.33 7.42
C LEU A 38 9.17 -0.16 7.16
N LYS A 39 9.60 -1.15 7.93
CA LYS A 39 10.86 -1.88 7.76
C LYS A 39 10.65 -3.20 7.02
N PRO A 40 11.70 -3.82 6.46
CA PRO A 40 11.59 -5.15 5.82
C PRO A 40 10.98 -6.22 6.72
N ALA A 41 11.32 -6.20 8.02
CA ALA A 41 10.80 -7.14 9.02
C ALA A 41 9.35 -6.87 9.45
N ASP A 42 8.79 -5.71 9.10
CA ASP A 42 7.43 -5.34 9.50
C ASP A 42 6.38 -6.13 8.73
N ILE A 43 5.46 -6.74 9.48
CA ILE A 43 4.25 -7.33 8.90
C ILE A 43 3.21 -6.23 8.72
N ALA A 44 2.89 -5.92 7.46
CA ALA A 44 1.82 -5.00 7.05
C ALA A 44 0.83 -5.73 6.13
N LYS A 45 -0.41 -5.89 6.58
CA LYS A 45 -1.45 -6.61 5.84
C LYS A 45 -2.80 -5.94 6.01
N ILE A 46 -3.56 -5.88 4.92
CA ILE A 46 -4.98 -5.50 4.89
C ILE A 46 -5.75 -6.67 4.29
N LYS A 47 -6.83 -7.11 4.94
CA LYS A 47 -7.61 -8.28 4.50
C LYS A 47 -8.16 -8.05 3.09
N ARG A 48 -8.06 -9.05 2.20
CA ARG A 48 -8.49 -9.02 0.77
C ARG A 48 -7.71 -8.06 -0.14
N TYR A 49 -6.63 -7.47 0.34
CA TYR A 49 -5.73 -6.64 -0.45
C TYR A 49 -4.33 -7.23 -0.40
N SER A 50 -3.65 -7.20 -1.53
CA SER A 50 -2.21 -7.43 -1.60
C SER A 50 -1.49 -6.10 -1.42
N LEU A 51 -0.38 -6.14 -0.68
CA LEU A 51 0.48 -5.00 -0.43
C LEU A 51 1.79 -5.22 -1.19
N VAL A 52 2.02 -4.43 -2.24
CA VAL A 52 3.33 -4.33 -2.90
C VAL A 52 4.04 -3.13 -2.27
N ARG A 53 5.30 -3.24 -1.87
CA ARG A 53 5.97 -2.12 -1.17
C ARG A 53 7.45 -2.06 -1.47
N LYS A 54 7.98 -0.84 -1.33
CA LYS A 54 9.41 -0.55 -1.28
C LYS A 54 9.68 0.16 0.04
N ASP A 55 10.40 -0.53 0.91
CA ASP A 55 10.83 0.02 2.19
C ASP A 55 12.09 0.86 1.98
N ASN A 56 12.34 1.77 2.92
CA ASN A 56 13.55 2.55 2.94
C ASN A 56 14.00 2.76 4.38
N GLU A 57 15.27 2.48 4.62
CA GLU A 57 15.92 2.62 5.93
C GLU A 57 17.16 3.50 5.76
N ASN A 58 17.46 4.33 6.76
CA ASN A 58 18.71 5.09 6.79
C ASN A 58 19.88 4.21 7.28
N GLU A 59 21.09 4.78 7.28
CA GLU A 59 22.32 4.09 7.75
C GLU A 59 22.22 3.56 9.18
N SER A 60 21.37 4.16 10.02
CA SER A 60 21.11 3.72 11.40
C SER A 60 20.04 2.62 11.50
N GLY A 61 19.53 2.10 10.38
CA GLY A 61 18.44 1.11 10.34
C GLY A 61 17.08 1.67 10.78
N ARG A 62 16.89 2.99 10.75
CA ARG A 62 15.61 3.64 11.02
C ARG A 62 14.82 3.78 9.73
N ALA A 63 13.54 3.42 9.76
CA ALA A 63 12.65 3.63 8.62
C ALA A 63 12.63 5.12 8.22
N SER A 64 12.80 5.38 6.93
CA SER A 64 12.92 6.73 6.37
C SER A 64 12.14 6.79 5.06
N GLY A 65 10.89 7.25 5.09
CA GLY A 65 10.02 7.30 3.91
C GLY A 65 9.38 5.95 3.61
N GLY A 66 9.59 5.44 2.39
CA GLY A 66 8.97 4.21 1.89
C GLY A 66 7.63 4.44 1.18
N VAL A 67 7.29 3.52 0.28
CA VAL A 67 6.05 3.55 -0.51
C VAL A 67 5.39 2.18 -0.55
N ALA A 68 4.07 2.14 -0.67
CA ALA A 68 3.33 0.91 -0.85
C ALA A 68 2.09 1.07 -1.74
N LEU A 69 1.69 0.00 -2.39
CA LEU A 69 0.51 -0.11 -3.22
C LEU A 69 -0.40 -1.20 -2.66
N LEU A 70 -1.61 -0.82 -2.27
CA LEU A 70 -2.68 -1.75 -1.89
C LEU A 70 -3.55 -2.03 -3.11
N VAL A 71 -3.59 -3.29 -3.50
CA VAL A 71 -4.35 -3.77 -4.66
C VAL A 71 -5.37 -4.81 -4.20
N PRO A 72 -6.67 -4.63 -4.51
CA PRO A 72 -7.68 -5.66 -4.25
C PRO A 72 -7.28 -7.00 -4.86
N MET A 73 -7.36 -8.09 -4.10
CA MET A 73 -6.96 -9.43 -4.57
C MET A 73 -7.79 -9.91 -5.77
N ILE A 74 -9.03 -9.42 -5.93
CA ILE A 74 -9.87 -9.73 -7.09
C ILE A 74 -9.26 -9.23 -8.42
N ILE A 75 -8.46 -8.16 -8.37
CA ILE A 75 -7.81 -7.58 -9.56
C ILE A 75 -6.57 -8.41 -9.96
N LEU A 76 -5.97 -9.16 -9.04
CA LEU A 76 -4.78 -9.97 -9.31
C LEU A 76 -5.04 -11.19 -10.17
N HIS A 77 -6.30 -11.61 -10.34
CA HIS A 77 -6.67 -12.62 -11.34
C HIS A 77 -6.53 -12.10 -12.78
N LEU A 78 -6.43 -10.79 -13.00
CA LEU A 78 -6.10 -10.18 -14.29
C LEU A 78 -4.58 -10.07 -14.38
N SER A 79 -3.92 -11.15 -14.82
CA SER A 79 -2.46 -11.32 -14.93
C SER A 79 -1.74 -10.14 -15.60
N SER A 80 -2.40 -9.40 -16.49
CA SER A 80 -1.83 -8.23 -17.16
C SER A 80 -1.60 -7.02 -16.23
N LEU A 81 -2.49 -6.74 -15.28
CA LEU A 81 -2.39 -5.56 -14.41
C LEU A 81 -1.34 -5.73 -13.31
N TYR A 82 -1.17 -6.96 -12.80
CA TYR A 82 -0.15 -7.28 -11.79
C TYR A 82 1.28 -7.04 -12.31
N ILE A 83 1.56 -7.41 -13.56
CA ILE A 83 2.87 -7.22 -14.19
C ILE A 83 3.21 -5.73 -14.36
N GLN A 84 2.23 -4.88 -14.69
CA GLN A 84 2.45 -3.43 -14.77
C GLN A 84 2.70 -2.81 -13.41
N ILE A 85 1.99 -3.28 -12.38
CA ILE A 85 2.17 -2.80 -10.99
C ILE A 85 3.54 -3.17 -10.43
N CYS A 86 4.03 -4.40 -10.67
CA CYS A 86 5.36 -4.82 -10.21
C CYS A 86 6.52 -4.14 -10.93
N LYS A 87 6.25 -3.43 -12.05
CA LYS A 87 7.26 -2.70 -12.84
C LYS A 87 7.33 -1.20 -12.50
N LEU A 88 6.43 -0.69 -11.64
CA LEU A 88 6.52 0.65 -11.05
C LEU A 88 7.48 0.64 -9.85
#